data_AF-A0A2U1J5J6-F1
#
_entry.id   AF-A0A2U1J5J6-F1
#
_cell.length_a   1.000
_cell.length_b   1.000
_cell.length_c   1.000
_cell.angle_alpha   90.00
_cell.angle_beta   90.00
_cell.angle_gamma   90.00
#
_symmetry.space_group_name_H-M   'P 1'
#
loop_
_entity.id
_entity.type
_entity.pdbx_description
1 polymer ?
#
loop_
_entity_poly.entity_id
_entity_poly.type
_entity_poly.pdbx_seq_one_letter_code
_entity_poly.pdbx_strand_id
1 'polypeptide(L)'
;MKKLSVFPATSNLPIQLDATCNGIQHLASLIGDLKLAKLVNLMNSKPCEKPVDLYSYSLKLIDDDVKTFISNNPQYSRLTLIKFNRKMVKKSIMTKSYNVTLKGTEQYVLNMFRKEFDKEQNIMYFKPLKSKDPDIKFTIQQIGLLTKIIYNVLYTIHPELKLLVDYLAAMAKILNKLNQPIV
;
A
#
# COMPACT_ATOMS: atom_id res chain seq x y z
N MET A 1 -3.93 -32.43 24.20
CA MET A 1 -4.07 -30.98 24.48
C MET A 1 -3.79 -30.75 25.96
N LYS A 2 -2.75 -29.97 26.32
CA LYS A 2 -2.55 -29.55 27.72
C LYS A 2 -3.75 -28.69 28.13
N LYS A 3 -4.46 -29.07 29.19
CA LYS A 3 -5.46 -28.19 29.83
C LYS A 3 -4.73 -26.91 30.24
N LEU A 4 -5.13 -25.78 29.68
CA LEU A 4 -4.73 -24.47 30.19
C LEU A 4 -5.20 -24.41 31.64
N SER A 5 -4.26 -24.29 32.58
CA SER A 5 -4.59 -23.98 33.97
C SER A 5 -5.12 -22.55 34.00
N VAL A 6 -6.45 -22.41 34.02
CA VAL A 6 -7.09 -21.11 34.19
C VAL A 6 -6.77 -20.66 35.61
N PHE A 7 -5.86 -19.70 35.75
CA PHE A 7 -5.63 -19.04 37.03
C PHE A 7 -6.85 -18.14 37.31
N PRO A 8 -7.44 -18.19 38.52
CA PRO A 8 -8.55 -17.31 38.89
C PRO A 8 -8.00 -15.88 39.08
N ALA A 9 -7.82 -15.16 37.98
CA ALA A 9 -7.36 -13.79 37.97
C ALA A 9 -8.37 -12.94 37.20
N THR A 10 -8.92 -11.93 37.86
CA THR A 10 -9.79 -10.94 37.24
C THR A 10 -8.92 -9.90 36.53
N SER A 11 -9.07 -9.77 35.21
CA SER A 11 -8.37 -8.75 34.42
C SER A 11 -9.30 -7.57 34.14
N ASN A 12 -8.84 -6.37 34.47
CA ASN A 12 -9.49 -5.11 34.08
C ASN A 12 -8.86 -4.48 32.83
N LEU A 13 -7.88 -5.17 32.20
CA LEU A 13 -7.19 -4.65 31.02
C LEU A 13 -8.01 -4.94 29.75
N PRO A 14 -8.33 -3.92 28.94
CA PRO A 14 -8.99 -4.13 27.67
C PRO A 14 -8.03 -4.80 26.67
N ILE A 15 -8.53 -5.81 25.96
CA ILE A 15 -7.81 -6.47 24.87
C ILE A 15 -8.28 -5.84 23.56
N GLN A 16 -7.38 -5.13 22.88
CA GLN A 16 -7.69 -4.52 21.60
C GLN A 16 -7.60 -5.56 20.47
N LEU A 17 -8.68 -5.70 19.72
CA LEU A 17 -8.74 -6.48 18.49
C LEU A 17 -8.82 -5.49 17.32
N ASP A 18 -7.80 -5.50 16.46
CA ASP A 18 -7.78 -4.70 15.24
C ASP A 18 -7.74 -5.64 14.03
N ALA A 19 -8.54 -5.36 13.02
CA ALA A 19 -8.62 -6.18 11.84
C ALA A 19 -7.57 -5.75 10.79
N THR A 20 -7.18 -6.70 9.95
CA THR A 20 -6.13 -6.48 8.96
C THR A 20 -6.67 -5.70 7.78
N CYS A 21 -6.47 -4.38 7.79
CA CYS A 21 -6.83 -3.47 6.69
C CYS A 21 -8.34 -3.38 6.41
N ASN A 22 -9.12 -2.99 7.43
CA ASN A 22 -10.59 -2.93 7.44
C ASN A 22 -11.19 -2.25 6.19
N GLY A 23 -10.59 -1.14 5.75
CA GLY A 23 -11.10 -0.42 4.58
C GLY A 23 -11.05 -1.25 3.30
N ILE A 24 -9.99 -2.05 3.09
CA ILE A 24 -9.91 -2.95 1.93
C ILE A 24 -10.83 -4.17 2.10
N GLN A 25 -11.06 -4.64 3.34
CA GLN A 25 -12.05 -5.69 3.60
C GLN A 25 -13.46 -5.28 3.15
N HIS A 26 -13.90 -4.06 3.47
CA HIS A 26 -15.19 -3.54 3.00
C HIS A 26 -15.24 -3.45 1.48
N LEU A 27 -14.18 -2.92 0.85
CA LEU A 27 -14.13 -2.80 -0.60
C LEU A 27 -14.17 -4.16 -1.30
N ALA A 28 -13.41 -5.15 -0.80
CA ALA A 28 -13.42 -6.51 -1.31
C ALA A 28 -14.81 -7.16 -1.23
N SER A 29 -15.53 -6.90 -0.14
CA SER A 29 -16.89 -7.40 0.06
C SER A 29 -17.89 -6.74 -0.90
N LEU A 30 -17.78 -5.41 -1.09
CA LEU A 30 -18.66 -4.64 -1.99
C LEU A 30 -18.54 -5.07 -3.44
N ILE A 31 -17.32 -5.34 -3.91
CA ILE A 31 -17.08 -5.79 -5.30
C ILE A 31 -17.19 -7.31 -5.48
N GLY A 32 -17.34 -8.07 -4.40
CA GLY A 32 -17.38 -9.54 -4.44
C GLY A 32 -16.07 -10.20 -4.88
N ASP A 33 -14.92 -9.55 -4.70
CA ASP A 33 -13.63 -10.08 -5.15
C ASP A 33 -13.06 -11.08 -4.15
N LEU A 34 -13.20 -12.37 -4.49
CA LEU A 34 -12.71 -13.48 -3.68
C LEU A 34 -11.19 -13.50 -3.52
N LYS A 35 -10.44 -13.06 -4.54
CA LYS A 35 -8.96 -13.03 -4.48
C LYS A 35 -8.52 -11.98 -3.47
N LEU A 36 -9.10 -10.77 -3.56
CA LEU A 36 -8.82 -9.71 -2.60
C LEU A 36 -9.30 -10.09 -1.20
N ALA A 37 -10.50 -10.65 -1.07
CA ALA A 37 -11.06 -11.13 0.20
C ALA A 37 -10.13 -12.12 0.92
N LYS A 38 -9.50 -13.03 0.17
CA LYS A 38 -8.48 -13.94 0.74
C LYS A 38 -7.24 -13.19 1.22
N LEU A 39 -6.75 -12.21 0.46
CA LEU A 39 -5.57 -11.42 0.83
C LEU A 39 -5.78 -10.56 2.09
N VAL A 40 -7.02 -10.19 2.39
CA VAL A 40 -7.41 -9.42 3.57
C VAL A 40 -8.08 -10.27 4.67
N ASN A 41 -7.94 -11.59 4.61
CA ASN A 41 -8.37 -12.54 5.64
C ASN A 41 -9.90 -12.56 5.89
N LEU A 42 -10.71 -12.34 4.85
CA LEU A 42 -12.18 -12.50 4.92
C LEU A 42 -12.63 -13.94 4.61
N MET A 43 -11.77 -14.77 4.04
CA MET A 43 -12.08 -16.16 3.78
C MET A 43 -11.82 -17.02 5.02
N ASN A 44 -12.59 -18.10 5.18
CA ASN A 44 -12.42 -19.04 6.28
C ASN A 44 -11.00 -19.61 6.30
N SER A 45 -10.30 -19.41 7.41
CA SER A 45 -8.98 -19.96 7.68
C SER A 45 -9.07 -21.21 8.56
N LYS A 46 -8.13 -22.15 8.40
CA LYS A 46 -8.02 -23.30 9.29
C LYS A 46 -7.52 -22.87 10.68
N PRO A 47 -7.84 -23.63 11.76
CA PRO A 47 -7.21 -23.40 13.06
C PRO A 47 -5.68 -23.40 12.93
N CYS A 48 -5.02 -22.42 13.55
CA CYS A 48 -3.56 -22.22 13.51
C CYS A 48 -2.98 -21.81 12.14
N GLU A 49 -3.80 -21.52 11.12
CA GLU A 49 -3.32 -20.96 9.86
C GLU A 49 -2.83 -19.52 10.07
N LYS A 50 -1.69 -19.18 9.48
CA LYS A 50 -1.14 -17.82 9.60
C LYS A 50 -1.96 -16.86 8.73
N PRO A 51 -2.33 -15.68 9.26
CA PRO A 51 -3.04 -14.68 8.47
C PRO A 51 -2.17 -14.21 7.30
N VAL A 52 -2.83 -13.94 6.18
CA VAL A 52 -2.22 -13.37 4.98
C VAL A 52 -1.85 -11.91 5.25
N ASP A 53 -0.67 -11.52 4.77
CA ASP A 53 -0.17 -10.16 4.88
C ASP A 53 -0.20 -9.46 3.51
N LEU A 54 -1.31 -8.76 3.23
CA LEU A 54 -1.51 -8.01 1.99
C LEU A 54 -0.30 -7.14 1.62
N TYR A 55 0.33 -6.48 2.60
CA TYR A 55 1.45 -5.57 2.34
C TYR A 55 2.69 -6.30 1.83
N SER A 56 3.01 -7.46 2.40
CA SER A 56 4.14 -8.28 1.92
C SER A 56 3.84 -8.91 0.57
N TYR A 57 2.56 -9.23 0.29
CA TYR A 57 2.13 -9.66 -1.03
C TYR A 57 2.29 -8.54 -2.07
N SER A 58 1.76 -7.35 -1.81
CA SER A 58 1.90 -6.18 -2.69
C SER A 58 3.35 -5.75 -2.87
N LEU A 59 4.21 -5.92 -1.86
CA LEU A 59 5.64 -5.64 -1.97
C LEU A 59 6.29 -6.44 -3.10
N LYS A 60 6.02 -7.75 -3.18
CA LYS A 60 6.57 -8.62 -4.22
C LYS A 60 6.14 -8.15 -5.61
N LEU A 61 4.87 -7.74 -5.73
CA LEU A 61 4.33 -7.25 -6.99
C LEU A 61 4.93 -5.90 -7.39
N ILE A 62 5.15 -4.99 -6.43
CA ILE A 62 5.88 -3.75 -6.69
C ILE A 62 7.31 -4.07 -7.18
N ASP A 63 8.01 -5.01 -6.55
CA ASP A 63 9.34 -5.42 -6.98
C ASP A 63 9.33 -5.95 -8.42
N ASP A 64 8.35 -6.76 -8.78
CA ASP A 64 8.23 -7.35 -10.12
C ASP A 64 7.78 -6.32 -11.17
N ASP A 65 6.88 -5.40 -10.83
CA ASP A 65 6.49 -4.27 -11.68
C ASP A 65 7.68 -3.34 -11.95
N VAL A 66 8.50 -3.06 -10.92
CA VAL A 66 9.72 -2.26 -11.06
C VAL A 66 10.72 -2.97 -11.98
N LYS A 67 10.95 -4.28 -11.83
CA LYS A 67 11.84 -5.04 -12.73
C LYS A 67 11.35 -5.00 -14.17
N THR A 68 10.06 -5.29 -14.39
CA THR A 68 9.43 -5.27 -15.72
C THR A 68 9.57 -3.90 -16.37
N PHE A 69 9.34 -2.83 -15.61
CA PHE A 69 9.49 -1.46 -16.10
C PHE A 69 10.93 -1.15 -16.51
N ILE A 70 11.91 -1.61 -15.74
CA ILE A 70 13.35 -1.42 -16.02
C ILE A 70 13.80 -2.24 -17.23
N SER A 71 13.31 -3.46 -17.41
CA SER A 71 13.60 -4.26 -18.61
C SER A 71 13.20 -3.53 -19.90
N ASN A 72 12.09 -2.80 -19.86
CA ASN A 72 11.64 -1.97 -20.99
C ASN A 72 12.32 -0.59 -21.04
N ASN A 73 12.90 -0.13 -19.94
CA ASN A 73 13.49 1.20 -19.79
C ASN A 73 14.81 1.14 -18.99
N PRO A 74 15.91 0.69 -19.62
CA PRO A 74 17.19 0.48 -18.93
C PRO A 74 17.75 1.73 -18.23
N GLN A 75 17.37 2.93 -18.68
CA GLN A 75 17.76 4.21 -18.08
C GLN A 75 17.30 4.38 -16.62
N TYR A 76 16.30 3.61 -16.16
CA TYR A 76 15.81 3.63 -14.78
C TYR A 76 16.36 2.50 -13.90
N SER A 77 17.39 1.79 -14.35
CA SER A 77 18.03 0.67 -13.63
C SER A 77 18.39 0.98 -12.17
N ARG A 78 18.68 2.25 -11.83
CA ARG A 78 18.94 2.68 -10.44
C ARG A 78 17.79 2.37 -9.48
N LEU A 79 16.55 2.25 -9.94
CA LEU A 79 15.41 1.87 -9.10
C LEU A 79 15.60 0.51 -8.42
N THR A 80 16.38 -0.41 -9.01
CA THR A 80 16.73 -1.71 -8.39
C THR A 80 17.55 -1.56 -7.11
N LEU A 81 18.18 -0.41 -6.87
CA LEU A 81 18.95 -0.14 -5.66
C LEU A 81 18.04 0.07 -4.43
N ILE A 82 16.75 0.30 -4.64
CA ILE A 82 15.76 0.44 -3.57
C ILE A 82 15.38 -0.96 -3.08
N LYS A 83 15.77 -1.28 -1.84
CA LYS A 83 15.28 -2.48 -1.14
C LYS A 83 13.99 -2.14 -0.42
N PHE A 84 12.86 -2.45 -1.03
CA PHE A 84 11.56 -2.22 -0.41
C PHE A 84 11.38 -3.08 0.84
N ASN A 85 10.69 -2.52 1.83
CA ASN A 85 10.22 -3.28 2.97
C ASN A 85 8.72 -3.04 3.21
N ARG A 86 8.11 -3.93 3.99
CA ARG A 86 6.69 -3.85 4.34
C ARG A 86 6.30 -2.47 4.90
N LYS A 87 7.15 -1.85 5.72
CA LYS A 87 6.88 -0.56 6.37
C LYS A 87 6.76 0.59 5.36
N MET A 88 7.58 0.57 4.31
CA MET A 88 7.58 1.57 3.24
C MET A 88 6.26 1.55 2.47
N VAL A 89 5.78 0.37 2.07
CA VAL A 89 4.57 0.24 1.24
C VAL A 89 3.28 0.26 2.04
N LYS A 90 3.33 -0.10 3.34
CA LYS A 90 2.14 -0.22 4.21
C LYS A 90 1.25 1.01 4.15
N LYS A 91 1.82 2.20 4.30
CA LYS A 91 1.03 3.43 4.40
C LYS A 91 0.27 3.67 3.10
N SER A 92 0.95 3.63 1.96
CA SER A 92 0.35 3.84 0.63
C SER A 92 -0.78 2.85 0.31
N ILE A 93 -0.58 1.57 0.64
CA ILE A 93 -1.58 0.51 0.41
C ILE A 93 -2.78 0.69 1.35
N MET A 94 -2.53 0.86 2.65
CA MET A 94 -3.59 0.98 3.66
C MET A 94 -4.47 2.21 3.43
N THR A 95 -3.89 3.30 2.94
CA THR A 95 -4.64 4.54 2.67
C THR A 95 -5.42 4.50 1.37
N LYS A 96 -5.27 3.45 0.56
CA LYS A 96 -6.00 3.32 -0.71
C LYS A 96 -7.50 3.26 -0.50
N SER A 97 -7.97 2.60 0.56
CA SER A 97 -9.39 2.56 0.89
C SER A 97 -10.00 3.91 1.27
N TYR A 98 -9.15 4.89 1.61
CA TYR A 98 -9.58 6.26 1.92
C TYR A 98 -9.41 7.20 0.72
N ASN A 99 -9.33 6.64 -0.49
CA ASN A 99 -9.21 7.38 -1.74
C ASN A 99 -8.03 8.37 -1.75
N VAL A 100 -6.89 7.97 -1.17
CA VAL A 100 -5.66 8.77 -1.24
C VAL A 100 -5.30 9.04 -2.71
N THR A 101 -4.92 10.27 -3.01
CA THR A 101 -4.52 10.67 -4.36
C THR A 101 -3.10 10.22 -4.69
N LEU A 102 -2.72 10.30 -5.97
CA LEU A 102 -1.32 10.09 -6.39
C LEU A 102 -0.37 11.04 -5.63
N LYS A 103 -0.75 12.32 -5.47
CA LYS A 103 0.03 13.31 -4.73
C LYS A 103 0.15 12.97 -3.23
N GLY A 104 -0.92 12.49 -2.61
CA GLY A 104 -0.85 12.00 -1.22
C GLY A 104 0.07 10.79 -1.07
N THR A 105 0.05 9.89 -2.06
CA THR A 105 0.94 8.73 -2.11
C THR A 105 2.39 9.13 -2.30
N GLU A 106 2.65 10.15 -3.14
CA GLU A 106 3.97 10.74 -3.33
C GLU A 106 4.55 11.23 -2.00
N GLN A 107 3.76 11.90 -1.16
CA GLN A 107 4.21 12.31 0.17
C GLN A 107 4.64 11.13 1.05
N TYR A 108 3.98 9.97 0.93
CA TYR A 108 4.38 8.77 1.65
C TYR A 108 5.66 8.15 1.10
N VAL A 109 5.84 8.18 -0.22
CA VAL A 109 7.07 7.73 -0.89
C VAL A 109 8.23 8.65 -0.56
N LEU A 110 8.04 9.97 -0.51
CA LEU A 110 9.06 10.94 -0.13
C LEU A 110 9.59 10.72 1.30
N ASN A 111 8.77 10.18 2.21
CA ASN A 111 9.23 9.80 3.55
C ASN A 111 10.25 8.64 3.55
N MET A 112 10.42 7.94 2.44
CA MET A 112 11.47 6.94 2.23
C MET A 112 12.83 7.58 1.93
N PHE A 113 12.86 8.87 1.61
CA PHE A 113 14.05 9.64 1.26
C PHE A 113 14.46 10.54 2.44
N ARG A 114 15.68 11.06 2.38
CA ARG A 114 16.16 12.09 3.30
C ARG A 114 15.47 13.42 3.00
N LYS A 115 15.45 14.31 3.99
CA LYS A 115 14.89 15.66 3.83
C LYS A 115 15.76 16.58 2.97
N GLU A 116 17.04 16.23 2.82
CA GLU A 116 17.99 16.93 1.97
C GLU A 116 17.57 16.78 0.50
N PHE A 117 17.35 17.93 -0.14
CA PHE A 117 17.01 18.03 -1.54
C PHE A 117 18.04 18.94 -2.22
N ASP A 118 18.73 18.40 -3.21
CA ASP A 118 19.62 19.18 -4.06
C ASP A 118 18.78 19.81 -5.18
N LYS A 119 18.61 21.14 -5.08
CA LYS A 119 17.80 21.94 -6.00
C LYS A 119 18.43 22.09 -7.38
N GLU A 120 19.76 22.03 -7.48
CA GLU A 120 20.46 22.22 -8.75
C GLU A 120 20.32 20.99 -9.62
N GLN A 121 20.41 19.80 -9.01
CA GLN A 121 20.30 18.53 -9.74
C GLN A 121 18.91 17.89 -9.69
N ASN A 122 17.96 18.47 -8.94
CA ASN A 122 16.63 17.89 -8.70
C ASN A 122 16.69 16.44 -8.21
N ILE A 123 17.60 16.16 -7.27
CA ILE A 123 17.82 14.83 -6.69
C ILE A 123 17.50 14.77 -5.19
N MET A 124 17.06 13.60 -4.75
CA MET A 124 16.93 13.25 -3.33
C MET A 124 17.75 12.01 -3.01
N TYR A 125 18.23 11.98 -1.77
CA TYR A 125 19.01 10.86 -1.23
C TYR A 125 18.06 9.86 -0.59
N PHE A 126 18.16 8.59 -0.99
CA PHE A 126 17.39 7.54 -0.37
C PHE A 126 17.86 7.31 1.07
N LYS A 127 16.93 7.12 2.01
CA LYS A 127 17.27 6.86 3.42
C LYS A 127 17.62 5.37 3.56
N PRO A 128 18.89 4.99 3.79
CA PRO A 128 19.23 3.58 3.90
C PRO A 128 18.58 2.99 5.15
N LEU A 129 17.98 1.79 5.00
CA LEU A 129 17.54 0.98 6.13
C LEU A 129 18.69 0.17 6.75
N LYS A 130 19.83 0.01 6.05
CA LYS A 130 21.02 -0.78 6.45
C LYS A 130 22.21 -0.72 5.46
N SER A 131 22.27 0.25 4.54
CA SER A 131 23.34 0.30 3.52
C SER A 131 24.62 0.93 4.07
N LYS A 132 25.79 0.34 3.75
CA LYS A 132 27.12 0.94 3.96
C LYS A 132 27.46 2.00 2.91
N ASP A 133 26.72 2.06 1.80
CA ASP A 133 26.89 3.08 0.77
C ASP A 133 26.11 4.36 1.13
N PRO A 134 26.78 5.52 1.30
CA PRO A 134 26.14 6.72 1.80
C PRO A 134 25.11 7.35 0.85
N ASP A 135 25.23 7.22 -0.48
CA ASP A 135 24.56 8.16 -1.41
C ASP A 135 23.84 7.52 -2.60
N ILE A 136 22.82 6.70 -2.32
CA ILE A 136 21.86 6.31 -3.38
C ILE A 136 20.96 7.51 -3.69
N LYS A 137 21.25 8.22 -4.78
CA LYS A 137 20.47 9.36 -5.28
C LYS A 137 19.47 8.98 -6.37
N PHE A 138 18.33 9.66 -6.34
CA PHE A 138 17.24 9.54 -7.32
C PHE A 138 16.75 10.91 -7.76
N THR A 139 16.39 11.03 -9.04
CA THR A 139 15.73 12.25 -9.54
C THR A 139 14.26 12.29 -9.14
N ILE A 140 13.65 13.48 -9.10
CA ILE A 140 12.20 13.63 -8.87
C ILE A 140 11.38 12.78 -9.87
N GLN A 141 11.83 12.69 -11.12
CA GLN A 141 11.17 11.86 -12.14
C GLN A 141 11.17 10.38 -11.76
N GLN A 142 12.29 9.85 -11.27
CA GLN A 142 12.39 8.46 -10.80
C GLN A 142 11.47 8.20 -9.60
N ILE A 143 11.39 9.16 -8.67
CA ILE A 143 10.50 9.08 -7.50
C ILE A 143 9.03 9.11 -7.94
N GLY A 144 8.68 9.97 -8.91
CA GLY A 144 7.33 10.04 -9.47
C GLY A 144 6.92 8.75 -10.19
N LEU A 145 7.83 8.15 -10.94
CA LEU A 145 7.60 6.84 -11.59
C LEU A 145 7.38 5.74 -10.55
N LEU A 146 8.25 5.67 -9.54
CA LEU A 146 8.08 4.74 -8.44
C LEU A 146 6.74 4.93 -7.71
N THR A 147 6.36 6.18 -7.47
CA THR A 147 5.09 6.53 -6.85
C THR A 147 3.91 6.02 -7.68
N LYS A 148 3.96 6.15 -9.01
CA LYS A 148 2.93 5.63 -9.91
C LYS A 148 2.81 4.10 -9.83
N ILE A 149 3.94 3.39 -9.79
CA ILE A 149 3.95 1.91 -9.64
C ILE A 149 3.28 1.52 -8.32
N ILE A 150 3.74 2.08 -7.20
CA ILE A 150 3.18 1.78 -5.86
C ILE A 150 1.70 2.16 -5.79
N TYR A 151 1.30 3.29 -6.36
CA TYR A 151 -0.09 3.77 -6.34
C TYR A 151 -1.04 2.86 -7.11
N ASN A 152 -0.58 2.28 -8.21
CA ASN A 152 -1.40 1.47 -9.10
C ASN A 152 -1.40 -0.02 -8.76
N VAL A 153 -0.48 -0.53 -7.93
CA VAL A 153 -0.31 -1.96 -7.66
C VAL A 153 -1.63 -2.69 -7.36
N LEU A 154 -2.49 -2.14 -6.48
CA LEU A 154 -3.76 -2.77 -6.14
C LEU A 154 -4.76 -2.77 -7.30
N TYR A 155 -4.79 -1.71 -8.11
CA TYR A 155 -5.69 -1.61 -9.25
C TYR A 155 -5.25 -2.50 -10.42
N THR A 156 -3.95 -2.76 -10.56
CA THR A 156 -3.45 -3.70 -11.57
C THR A 156 -3.89 -5.13 -11.27
N ILE A 157 -3.93 -5.51 -9.99
CA ILE A 157 -4.31 -6.86 -9.56
C ILE A 157 -5.84 -7.02 -9.51
N HIS A 158 -6.52 -5.97 -9.04
CA HIS A 158 -7.96 -5.96 -8.76
C HIS A 158 -8.60 -4.80 -9.54
N PRO A 159 -8.79 -4.93 -10.86
CA PRO A 159 -9.37 -3.87 -11.69
C PRO A 159 -10.82 -3.51 -11.29
N GLU A 160 -11.57 -4.45 -10.72
CA GLU A 160 -12.92 -4.24 -10.19
C GLU A 160 -12.93 -3.19 -9.07
N LEU A 161 -11.86 -3.16 -8.27
CA LEU A 161 -11.68 -2.14 -7.23
C LEU A 161 -11.59 -0.74 -7.84
N LYS A 162 -10.88 -0.61 -8.97
CA LYS A 162 -10.76 0.66 -9.68
C LYS A 162 -12.10 1.10 -10.24
N LEU A 163 -12.85 0.17 -10.84
CA LEU A 163 -14.18 0.43 -11.37
C LEU A 163 -15.14 0.97 -10.30
N LEU A 164 -15.16 0.36 -9.11
CA LEU A 164 -15.99 0.85 -8.00
C LEU A 164 -15.60 2.27 -7.58
N VAL A 165 -14.31 2.54 -7.41
CA VAL A 165 -13.83 3.87 -6.99
C VAL A 165 -14.15 4.93 -8.05
N ASP A 166 -13.93 4.62 -9.33
CA ASP A 166 -14.23 5.53 -10.44
C ASP A 166 -15.74 5.80 -10.55
N TYR A 167 -16.59 4.78 -10.32
CA TYR A 167 -18.05 4.92 -10.26
C TYR A 167 -18.49 5.87 -9.14
N LEU A 168 -18.03 5.66 -7.91
CA LEU A 168 -18.37 6.53 -6.77
C LEU A 168 -17.89 7.97 -6.99
N ALA A 169 -16.69 8.14 -7.57
CA ALA A 169 -16.17 9.45 -7.91
C ALA A 169 -16.99 10.14 -9.01
N ALA A 170 -17.47 9.39 -10.01
CA ALA A 170 -18.35 9.93 -11.05
C ALA A 170 -19.70 10.37 -10.48
N MET A 171 -20.31 9.56 -9.61
CA MET A 171 -21.55 9.91 -8.91
C MET A 171 -21.39 11.19 -8.09
N ALA A 172 -20.32 11.29 -7.29
CA ALA A 172 -20.02 12.50 -6.52
C ALA A 172 -19.87 13.74 -7.41
N LYS A 173 -19.19 13.61 -8.57
CA LYS A 173 -19.05 14.70 -9.54
C LYS A 173 -20.39 15.14 -10.12
N ILE A 174 -21.28 14.21 -10.42
CA ILE A 174 -22.62 14.51 -10.96
C ILE A 174 -23.45 15.25 -9.89
N LEU A 175 -23.51 14.73 -8.66
CA LEU A 175 -24.25 15.37 -7.56
C LEU A 175 -23.74 16.79 -7.28
N ASN A 176 -22.41 16.97 -7.25
CA ASN A 176 -21.80 18.29 -7.10
C ASN A 176 -22.19 19.24 -8.25
N LYS A 177 -22.24 18.77 -9.50
CA LYS A 177 -22.69 19.59 -10.64
C LYS A 177 -24.17 19.98 -10.55
N LEU A 178 -24.98 19.14 -9.91
CA LEU A 178 -26.40 19.39 -9.66
C LEU A 178 -26.64 20.23 -8.38
N ASN A 179 -25.58 20.66 -7.70
CA ASN A 179 -25.65 21.29 -6.37
C ASN A 179 -26.46 20.46 -5.36
N GLN A 180 -26.39 19.14 -5.46
CA GLN A 180 -27.03 18.21 -4.54
C GLN A 180 -25.99 17.65 -3.55
N PRO A 181 -26.32 17.55 -2.25
CA PRO A 181 -25.45 16.90 -1.28
C PRO A 181 -25.31 15.40 -1.59
N ILE A 182 -24.15 14.83 -1.25
CA ILE A 182 -23.96 13.38 -1.22
C ILE A 182 -24.54 12.90 0.12
N VAL A 183 -25.66 12.17 0.06
CA VAL A 183 -26.37 11.60 1.22
C VAL A 183 -26.30 10.08 1.15
#